data_AF-A0A9E4CXJ7-F1
#
_entry.id   AF-A0A9E4CXJ7-F1
#
_cell.length_a   1.000
_cell.length_b   1.000
_cell.length_c   1.000
_cell.angle_alpha   90.00
_cell.angle_beta   90.00
_cell.angle_gamma   90.00
#
_symmetry.space_group_name_H-M   'P 1'
#
loop_
_entity.id
_entity.type
_entity.pdbx_description
1 polymer ?
#
loop_
_entity_poly.entity_id
_entity_poly.type
_entity_poly.pdbx_seq_one_letter_code
_entity_poly.pdbx_strand_id
1 'polypeptide(L)'
;MRFELRGRGGGENLSVPRAGDRFGSYYDPEGFGRFSERIAHTIGTAKFLVIQTVAVIVWVSWNMVAPDGWQFDAFPFILLNLAFSTQAAYAAPLILLAETRQADRDRSEASEDRRRSAEVKADLDYLARELASLRIRVADSADIARIESKLDRLLAHMDDRDPGS
;
A
#
# COMPACT_ATOMS: atom_id res chain seq x y z
N MET A 1 27.56 -63.87 4.56
CA MET A 1 28.63 -62.84 4.40
C MET A 1 28.01 -61.66 3.68
N ARG A 2 27.83 -60.50 4.34
CA ARG A 2 28.69 -59.29 4.22
C ARG A 2 28.75 -58.77 2.77
N PHE A 3 28.47 -57.53 2.43
CA PHE A 3 28.46 -56.26 3.17
C PHE A 3 27.53 -55.28 2.44
N GLU A 4 26.72 -54.56 3.20
CA GLU A 4 26.19 -53.26 2.81
C GLU A 4 27.34 -52.25 2.75
N LEU A 5 27.44 -51.46 1.68
CA LEU A 5 27.97 -50.08 1.70
C LEU A 5 27.44 -49.34 0.45
N ARG A 6 26.19 -48.86 0.54
CA ARG A 6 25.74 -47.73 -0.30
C ARG A 6 25.77 -46.48 0.56
N GLY A 7 26.96 -45.91 0.73
CA GLY A 7 27.14 -44.57 1.26
C GLY A 7 27.04 -43.55 0.12
N ARG A 8 25.95 -42.78 0.07
CA ARG A 8 25.97 -41.46 -0.57
C ARG A 8 24.81 -40.58 -0.10
N GLY A 9 25.17 -39.54 0.66
CA GLY A 9 24.56 -38.21 0.56
C GLY A 9 23.20 -38.04 1.23
N GLY A 10 23.22 -37.46 2.43
CA GLY A 10 22.07 -36.78 2.99
C GLY A 10 21.61 -35.66 2.04
N GLY A 11 20.41 -35.83 1.50
CA GLY A 11 19.63 -34.75 0.92
C GLY A 11 18.48 -34.48 1.87
N GLU A 12 18.73 -33.69 2.90
CA GLU A 12 17.64 -33.01 3.59
C GLU A 12 16.94 -32.14 2.54
N ASN A 13 15.73 -32.56 2.14
CA ASN A 13 14.90 -31.80 1.22
C ASN A 13 14.44 -30.51 1.93
N LEU A 14 15.25 -29.46 1.81
CA LEU A 14 15.03 -28.11 2.33
C LEU A 14 13.98 -27.32 1.51
N SER A 15 13.33 -27.96 0.54
CA SER A 15 12.41 -27.34 -0.43
C SER A 15 10.94 -27.36 -0.01
N VAL A 16 10.61 -27.96 1.14
CA VAL A 16 9.28 -27.86 1.75
C VAL A 16 9.39 -26.99 3.00
N PRO A 17 8.90 -25.74 2.98
CA PRO A 17 8.77 -24.98 4.20
C PRO A 17 7.84 -25.77 5.11
N ARG A 18 8.37 -26.20 6.26
CA ARG A 18 7.58 -26.77 7.34
C ARG A 18 6.61 -25.67 7.74
N ALA A 19 5.37 -25.76 7.25
CA ALA A 19 4.27 -24.89 7.65
C ALA A 19 3.99 -25.21 9.12
N GLY A 20 4.79 -24.62 9.99
CA GLY A 20 4.53 -24.55 11.41
C GLY A 20 3.16 -23.91 11.56
N ASP A 21 2.33 -24.60 12.33
CA ASP A 21 1.02 -24.18 12.79
C ASP A 21 1.14 -22.82 13.50
N ARG A 22 1.21 -21.75 12.72
CA ARG A 22 1.18 -20.39 13.22
C ARG A 22 -0.28 -20.06 13.37
N PHE A 23 -0.79 -20.31 14.58
CA PHE A 23 -1.95 -19.65 15.19
C PHE A 23 -2.54 -18.58 14.26
N GLY A 24 -3.37 -19.04 13.32
CA GLY A 24 -4.08 -18.18 12.41
C GLY A 24 -5.18 -17.56 13.26
N SER A 25 -4.87 -16.42 13.87
CA SER A 25 -5.90 -15.55 14.43
C SER A 25 -6.94 -15.38 13.35
N TYR A 26 -8.13 -15.92 13.61
CA TYR A 26 -9.28 -15.90 12.71
C TYR A 26 -9.71 -14.43 12.61
N TYR A 27 -9.02 -13.70 11.75
CA TYR A 27 -9.26 -12.31 11.47
C TYR A 27 -10.47 -12.24 10.55
N ASP A 28 -11.63 -11.94 11.10
CA ASP A 28 -12.86 -11.73 10.34
C ASP A 28 -12.87 -10.29 9.77
N PRO A 29 -12.58 -10.12 8.46
CA PRO A 29 -12.49 -8.80 7.83
C PRO A 29 -13.83 -8.05 7.81
N GLU A 30 -14.95 -8.77 7.93
CA GLU A 30 -16.30 -8.23 7.79
C GLU A 30 -16.75 -7.46 9.04
N GLY A 31 -16.36 -7.94 10.23
CA GLY A 31 -16.67 -7.29 11.50
C GLY A 31 -16.01 -5.92 11.66
N PHE A 32 -14.74 -5.81 11.27
CA PHE A 32 -13.99 -4.55 11.40
C PHE A 32 -14.26 -3.62 10.20
N GLY A 33 -14.59 -4.10 9.00
CA GLY A 33 -15.04 -3.22 7.90
C GLY A 33 -16.18 -2.26 8.33
N ARG A 34 -17.23 -2.83 8.94
CA ARG A 34 -18.38 -2.08 9.47
C ARG A 34 -18.04 -1.19 10.67
N PHE A 35 -17.09 -1.61 11.50
CA PHE A 35 -16.62 -0.83 12.66
C PHE A 35 -15.83 0.42 12.23
N SER A 36 -14.91 0.26 11.27
CA SER A 36 -14.14 1.38 10.70
C SER A 36 -15.05 2.42 10.04
N GLU A 37 -16.06 1.99 9.29
CA GLU A 37 -17.01 2.88 8.63
C GLU A 37 -17.85 3.68 9.63
N ARG A 38 -18.27 3.03 10.72
CA ARG A 38 -19.02 3.66 11.81
C ARG A 38 -18.15 4.62 12.62
N ILE A 39 -16.88 4.29 12.89
CA ILE A 39 -15.93 5.21 13.56
C ILE A 39 -15.55 6.39 12.66
N ALA A 40 -15.29 6.17 11.37
CA ALA A 40 -14.96 7.24 10.43
C ALA A 40 -16.08 8.27 10.32
N HIS A 41 -17.34 7.81 10.28
CA HIS A 41 -18.50 8.70 10.30
C HIS A 41 -18.66 9.45 11.64
N THR A 42 -18.28 8.82 12.75
CA THR A 42 -18.43 9.41 14.11
C THR A 42 -17.32 10.42 14.43
N ILE A 43 -16.08 10.17 14.00
CA ILE A 43 -14.92 11.03 14.23
C ILE A 43 -14.83 12.16 13.19
N GLY A 44 -15.21 11.91 11.93
CA GLY A 44 -15.16 12.90 10.86
C GLY A 44 -16.22 14.01 10.97
N THR A 45 -17.23 13.82 11.81
CA THR A 45 -18.34 14.78 11.92
C THR A 45 -18.14 15.64 13.17
N ALA A 46 -17.82 16.94 12.97
CA ALA A 46 -17.71 17.96 14.03
C ALA A 46 -18.91 17.98 15.03
N LYS A 47 -20.04 17.37 14.66
CA LYS A 47 -21.22 17.14 15.51
C LYS A 47 -20.92 16.40 16.83
N PHE A 48 -20.00 15.42 16.87
CA PHE A 48 -19.72 14.70 18.12
C PHE A 48 -19.14 15.63 19.20
N LEU A 49 -18.17 16.46 18.82
CA LEU A 49 -17.57 17.47 19.69
C LEU A 49 -18.62 18.47 20.17
N VAL A 50 -19.49 18.95 19.27
CA VAL A 50 -20.57 19.89 19.63
C VAL A 50 -21.52 19.30 20.67
N ILE A 51 -22.00 18.07 20.47
CA ILE A 51 -22.89 17.40 21.41
C ILE A 51 -22.20 17.19 22.77
N GLN A 52 -20.94 16.75 22.76
CA GLN A 52 -20.14 16.57 23.98
C GLN A 52 -19.97 17.89 24.75
N THR A 53 -19.62 18.99 24.07
CA THR A 53 -19.48 20.31 24.70
C THR A 53 -20.80 20.79 25.29
N VAL A 54 -21.91 20.65 24.57
CA VAL A 54 -23.24 21.01 25.08
C VAL A 54 -23.60 20.19 26.32
N ALA A 55 -23.34 18.88 26.31
CA ALA A 55 -23.61 18.01 27.46
C ALA A 55 -22.82 18.45 28.71
N VAL A 56 -21.53 18.79 28.56
CA VAL A 56 -20.70 19.31 29.66
C VAL A 56 -21.23 20.64 30.17
N ILE A 57 -21.59 21.57 29.29
CA ILE A 57 -22.14 22.88 29.68
C ILE A 57 -23.45 22.70 30.46
N VAL A 58 -24.34 21.84 29.98
CA VAL A 58 -25.62 21.56 30.66
C VAL A 58 -25.36 20.94 32.04
N TRP A 59 -24.44 19.98 32.16
CA TRP A 59 -24.09 19.35 33.43
C TRP A 59 -23.53 20.33 34.45
N VAL A 60 -22.57 21.17 34.03
CA VAL A 60 -21.96 22.20 34.88
C VAL A 60 -23.01 23.23 35.28
N SER A 61 -23.83 23.70 34.33
CA SER A 61 -24.89 24.68 34.59
C SER A 61 -25.94 24.14 35.57
N TRP A 62 -26.33 22.87 35.43
CA TRP A 62 -27.24 22.19 36.36
C TRP A 62 -26.66 22.13 37.77
N ASN A 63 -25.41 21.69 37.92
CA ASN A 63 -24.76 21.60 39.23
C ASN A 63 -24.44 22.96 39.87
N MET A 64 -24.29 24.01 39.07
CA MET A 64 -24.01 25.36 39.56
C MET A 64 -25.28 26.10 40.05
N VAL A 65 -26.44 25.81 39.44
CA VAL A 65 -27.72 26.46 39.78
C VAL A 65 -28.52 25.62 40.80
N ALA A 66 -28.20 24.35 40.98
CA ALA A 66 -28.85 23.48 41.96
C ALA A 66 -28.56 23.93 43.41
N PRO A 67 -29.60 24.04 44.28
CA PRO A 67 -29.43 24.27 45.72
C PRO A 67 -28.62 23.14 46.37
N ASP A 68 -27.90 23.42 47.47
CA ASP A 68 -26.96 22.49 48.15
C ASP A 68 -27.51 21.08 48.44
N GLY A 69 -28.84 20.92 48.55
CA GLY A 69 -29.47 19.60 48.75
C GLY A 69 -29.63 18.76 47.48
N TRP A 70 -29.50 19.34 46.28
CA TRP A 70 -29.71 18.69 44.98
C TRP A 70 -28.46 18.74 44.07
N GLN A 71 -27.34 19.26 44.59
CA GLN A 71 -26.06 19.24 43.90
C GLN A 71 -25.54 17.80 43.81
N PHE A 72 -25.65 17.20 42.63
CA PHE A 72 -25.13 15.86 42.37
C PHE A 72 -23.60 15.83 42.33
N ASP A 73 -22.96 16.93 41.93
CA ASP A 73 -21.53 17.07 41.72
C ASP A 73 -21.07 18.51 42.05
N ALA A 74 -20.93 18.81 43.34
CA ALA A 74 -20.42 20.11 43.81
C ALA A 74 -18.96 20.34 43.37
N PHE A 75 -18.52 21.60 43.31
CA PHE A 75 -17.14 21.97 42.99
C PHE A 75 -16.16 21.18 43.88
N PRO A 76 -15.25 20.34 43.36
CA PRO A 76 -14.55 20.43 42.07
C PRO A 76 -14.97 19.42 40.98
N PHE A 77 -16.24 19.01 40.91
CA PHE A 77 -16.80 18.09 39.90
C PHE A 77 -16.10 16.71 39.84
N ILE A 78 -16.16 15.94 40.94
CA ILE A 78 -15.50 14.63 41.07
C ILE A 78 -16.05 13.63 40.04
N LEU A 79 -17.37 13.65 39.79
CA LEU A 79 -18.01 12.68 38.90
C LEU A 79 -17.66 12.95 37.44
N LEU A 80 -17.64 14.24 37.06
CA LEU A 80 -17.24 14.64 35.71
C LEU A 80 -15.77 14.25 35.44
N ASN A 81 -14.87 14.49 36.41
CA ASN A 81 -13.47 14.10 36.29
C ASN A 81 -13.29 12.58 36.22
N LEU A 82 -14.05 11.82 37.00
CA LEU A 82 -14.02 10.36 36.95
C LEU A 82 -14.48 9.87 35.56
N ALA A 83 -15.57 10.41 35.04
CA ALA A 83 -16.09 10.07 33.72
C ALA A 83 -15.07 10.35 32.61
N PHE A 84 -14.43 11.53 32.61
CA PHE A 84 -13.36 11.85 31.65
C PHE A 84 -12.14 10.94 31.79
N SER A 85 -11.74 10.60 33.02
CA SER A 85 -10.63 9.69 33.28
C SER A 85 -10.93 8.29 32.72
N THR A 86 -12.14 7.78 32.95
CA THR A 86 -12.59 6.51 32.37
C THR A 86 -12.71 6.59 30.85
N GLN A 87 -13.20 7.72 30.31
CA GLN A 87 -13.28 7.94 28.86
C GLN A 87 -11.91 7.85 28.20
N ALA A 88 -10.88 8.51 28.77
CA ALA A 88 -9.51 8.42 28.29
C ALA A 88 -8.93 7.01 28.43
N ALA A 89 -9.18 6.34 29.56
CA ALA A 89 -8.71 4.99 29.82
C ALA A 89 -9.29 3.95 28.84
N TYR A 90 -10.55 4.10 28.42
CA TYR A 90 -11.17 3.21 27.42
C TYR A 90 -10.84 3.60 25.97
N ALA A 91 -10.51 4.87 25.71
CA ALA A 91 -10.05 5.31 24.40
C ALA A 91 -8.70 4.68 24.03
N ALA A 92 -7.76 4.56 24.98
CA ALA A 92 -6.44 3.97 24.74
C ALA A 92 -6.45 2.57 24.08
N PRO A 93 -7.19 1.55 24.59
CA PRO A 93 -7.25 0.24 23.96
C PRO A 93 -8.00 0.23 22.62
N LEU A 94 -9.00 1.10 22.45
CA LEU A 94 -9.72 1.27 21.18
C LEU A 94 -8.81 1.86 20.08
N ILE A 95 -8.01 2.86 20.44
CA ILE A 95 -7.02 3.48 19.55
C ILE A 95 -5.92 2.48 19.23
N LEU A 96 -5.43 1.72 20.22
CA LEU A 96 -4.41 0.68 20.01
C LEU A 96 -4.87 -0.39 19.01
N LEU A 97 -6.16 -0.79 19.07
CA LEU A 97 -6.75 -1.75 18.13
C LEU A 97 -6.98 -1.13 16.74
N ALA A 98 -7.25 0.17 16.68
CA ALA A 98 -7.35 0.91 15.42
C ALA A 98 -5.97 1.06 14.73
N GLU A 99 -4.93 1.39 15.50
CA GLU A 99 -3.55 1.55 15.02
C GLU A 99 -2.96 0.23 14.53
N THR A 100 -3.12 -0.87 15.27
CA THR A 100 -2.61 -2.19 14.84
C THR A 100 -3.21 -2.60 13.49
N ARG A 101 -4.48 -2.28 13.22
CA ARG A 101 -5.07 -2.53 11.89
C ARG A 101 -4.57 -1.58 10.81
N GLN A 102 -4.34 -0.31 11.11
CA GLN A 102 -3.75 0.61 10.13
C GLN A 102 -2.34 0.12 9.73
N ALA A 103 -1.52 -0.26 10.70
CA ALA A 103 -0.18 -0.80 10.45
C ALA A 103 -0.18 -2.09 9.60
N ASP A 104 -1.16 -2.98 9.81
CA ASP A 104 -1.30 -4.20 9.00
C ASP A 104 -1.75 -3.92 7.56
N ARG A 105 -2.67 -2.97 7.36
CA ARG A 105 -3.05 -2.51 6.01
C ARG A 105 -1.89 -1.85 5.30
N ASP A 106 -1.21 -0.92 5.96
CA ASP A 106 -0.06 -0.21 5.41
C ASP A 106 1.04 -1.19 5.00
N ARG A 107 1.25 -2.24 5.81
CA ARG A 107 2.20 -3.32 5.47
C ARG A 107 1.76 -4.11 4.24
N SER A 108 0.46 -4.39 4.08
CA SER A 108 -0.07 -5.09 2.90
C SER A 108 0.04 -4.24 1.63
N GLU A 109 -0.32 -2.96 1.70
CA GLU A 109 -0.19 -2.01 0.59
C GLU A 109 1.28 -1.84 0.20
N ALA A 110 2.18 -1.69 1.17
CA ALA A 110 3.62 -1.58 0.91
C ALA A 110 4.22 -2.86 0.28
N SER A 111 3.59 -4.02 0.45
CA SER A 111 4.03 -5.28 -0.18
C SER A 111 3.53 -5.38 -1.64
N GLU A 112 2.29 -4.97 -1.90
CA GLU A 112 1.74 -4.91 -3.25
C GLU A 112 2.44 -3.87 -4.10
N ASP A 113 2.73 -2.70 -3.54
CA ASP A 113 3.38 -1.61 -4.25
C ASP A 113 4.81 -1.98 -4.67
N ARG A 114 5.53 -2.71 -3.80
CA ARG A 114 6.82 -3.32 -4.13
C ARG A 114 6.72 -4.32 -5.28
N ARG A 115 5.69 -5.16 -5.29
CA ARG A 115 5.47 -6.14 -6.36
C ARG A 115 5.12 -5.45 -7.69
N ARG A 116 4.19 -4.48 -7.67
CA ARG A 116 3.84 -3.68 -8.85
C ARG A 116 5.04 -2.92 -9.40
N SER A 117 5.84 -2.32 -8.53
CA SER A 117 7.07 -1.63 -8.93
C SER A 117 8.08 -2.55 -9.61
N ALA A 118 8.20 -3.80 -9.13
CA ALA A 118 9.05 -4.81 -9.77
C ALA A 118 8.51 -5.25 -11.14
N GLU A 119 7.19 -5.47 -11.26
CA GLU A 119 6.53 -5.81 -12.53
C GLU A 119 6.67 -4.67 -13.55
N VAL A 120 6.39 -3.42 -13.15
CA VAL A 120 6.55 -2.23 -14.01
C VAL A 120 8.00 -2.08 -14.49
N LYS A 121 8.98 -2.31 -13.61
CA LYS A 121 10.39 -2.26 -14.00
C LYS A 121 10.72 -3.35 -15.03
N ALA A 122 10.21 -4.56 -14.87
CA ALA A 122 10.42 -5.65 -15.83
C ALA A 122 9.80 -5.34 -17.20
N ASP A 123 8.58 -4.78 -17.22
CA ASP A 123 7.91 -4.35 -18.44
C ASP A 123 8.67 -3.22 -19.14
N LEU A 124 9.19 -2.25 -18.40
CA LEU A 124 10.03 -1.19 -18.96
C LEU A 124 11.34 -1.75 -19.55
N ASP A 125 12.00 -2.67 -18.86
CA ASP A 125 13.20 -3.33 -19.37
C ASP A 125 12.90 -4.15 -20.65
N TYR A 126 11.73 -4.81 -20.71
CA TYR A 126 11.28 -5.52 -21.89
C TYR A 126 11.02 -4.56 -23.06
N LEU A 127 10.24 -3.50 -22.83
CA LEU A 127 9.95 -2.48 -23.84
C LEU A 127 11.23 -1.78 -24.33
N ALA A 128 12.19 -1.51 -23.45
CA ALA A 128 13.47 -0.90 -23.82
C ALA A 128 14.29 -1.82 -24.75
N ARG A 129 14.29 -3.14 -24.48
CA ARG A 129 14.94 -4.13 -25.34
C ARG A 129 14.22 -4.25 -26.69
N GLU A 130 12.91 -4.26 -26.68
CA GLU A 130 12.12 -4.34 -27.90
C GLU A 130 12.34 -3.11 -28.77
N LEU A 131 12.34 -1.91 -28.17
CA LEU A 131 12.65 -0.65 -28.83
C LEU A 131 14.08 -0.62 -29.40
N ALA A 132 15.06 -1.15 -28.65
CA ALA A 132 16.44 -1.26 -29.14
C ALA A 132 16.54 -2.20 -30.35
N SER A 133 15.81 -3.32 -30.34
CA SER A 133 15.78 -4.26 -31.46
C SER A 133 15.08 -3.66 -32.69
N LEU A 134 13.98 -2.93 -32.48
CA LEU A 134 13.26 -2.21 -33.53
C LEU A 134 14.14 -1.12 -34.15
N ARG A 135 14.86 -0.37 -33.32
CA ARG A 135 15.78 0.69 -33.76
C ARG A 135 16.86 0.15 -34.68
N ILE A 136 17.43 -1.02 -34.38
CA ILE A 136 18.44 -1.65 -35.24
C ILE A 136 17.83 -2.02 -36.60
N ARG A 137 16.64 -2.66 -36.59
CA ARG A 137 15.92 -3.02 -37.82
C ARG A 137 15.58 -1.82 -38.71
N VAL A 138 15.24 -0.68 -38.10
CA VAL A 138 14.98 0.58 -38.81
C VAL A 138 16.26 1.26 -39.28
N ALA A 139 17.36 1.15 -38.53
CA ALA A 139 18.66 1.65 -38.96
C ALA A 139 19.14 0.93 -40.23
N ASP A 140 18.96 -0.39 -40.31
CA ASP A 140 19.30 -1.19 -41.50
C ASP A 140 18.46 -0.80 -42.74
N SER A 141 17.20 -0.38 -42.56
CA SER A 141 16.36 0.06 -43.69
C SER A 141 16.72 1.46 -44.20
N ALA A 142 17.27 2.33 -43.35
CA ALA A 142 17.77 3.64 -43.76
C ALA A 142 19.01 3.53 -44.68
N ASP A 143 19.76 2.43 -44.58
CA ASP A 143 20.85 2.15 -45.51
C ASP A 143 20.35 1.88 -46.94
N ILE A 144 19.10 1.41 -47.13
CA ILE A 144 18.51 1.19 -48.45
C ILE A 144 18.32 2.52 -49.20
N ALA A 145 17.79 3.55 -48.54
CA ALA A 145 17.67 4.89 -49.13
C ALA A 145 19.05 5.52 -49.43
N ARG A 146 20.07 5.18 -48.62
CA ARG A 146 21.45 5.62 -48.83
C ARG A 146 22.11 4.92 -50.02
N ILE A 147 21.71 3.69 -50.32
CA ILE A 147 22.16 2.93 -51.49
C ILE A 147 21.47 3.47 -52.75
N GLU A 148 20.18 3.76 -52.69
CA GLU A 148 19.41 4.36 -53.79
C GLU A 148 20.00 5.70 -54.24
N SER A 149 20.30 6.60 -53.29
CA SER A 149 20.95 7.88 -53.60
C SER A 149 22.39 7.75 -54.14
N LYS A 150 23.10 6.66 -53.81
CA LYS A 150 24.40 6.35 -54.43
C LYS A 150 24.24 5.87 -55.86
N LEU A 151 23.21 5.06 -56.13
CA LEU A 151 22.89 4.60 -57.48
C LEU A 151 22.48 5.76 -58.38
N ASP A 152 21.61 6.67 -57.91
CA ASP A 152 21.24 7.88 -58.66
C ASP A 152 22.46 8.75 -58.98
N ARG A 153 23.38 8.90 -58.03
CA ARG A 153 24.63 9.64 -58.25
C ARG A 153 25.54 8.98 -59.28
N LEU A 154 25.61 7.65 -59.32
CA LEU A 154 26.42 6.93 -60.29
C LEU A 154 25.79 6.97 -61.68
N LEU A 155 24.46 6.83 -61.77
CA LEU A 155 23.70 6.96 -63.01
C LEU A 155 23.85 8.36 -63.61
N ALA A 156 23.68 9.41 -62.80
CA ALA A 156 23.92 10.79 -63.23
C ALA A 156 25.36 11.00 -63.74
N HIS A 157 26.34 10.30 -63.17
CA HIS A 157 27.74 10.43 -63.59
C HIS A 157 28.07 9.66 -64.88
N MET A 158 27.26 8.68 -65.28
CA MET A 158 27.37 8.02 -66.58
C MET A 158 26.61 8.78 -67.66
N ASP A 159 25.47 9.38 -67.32
CA ASP A 159 24.69 10.26 -68.21
C ASP A 159 25.50 11.51 -68.63
N ASP A 160 26.26 12.09 -67.69
CA ASP A 160 27.17 13.22 -67.95
C ASP A 160 28.43 12.82 -68.76
N ARG A 161 28.66 11.52 -68.95
CA ARG A 161 29.78 10.95 -69.71
C ARG A 161 29.42 10.57 -71.15
N ASP A 162 28.15 10.69 -71.54
CA ASP A 162 27.69 10.56 -72.92
C ASP A 162 27.01 11.85 -73.44
N PRO A 163 27.71 12.99 -73.52
CA PRO A 163 27.28 14.11 -74.35
C PRO A 163 27.74 13.86 -75.79
N GLY A 164 27.15 12.86 -76.44
CA GLY A 164 27.14 12.71 -77.89
C GLY A 164 28.43 12.18 -78.53
N SER A 165 28.28 11.02 -79.17
CA SER A 165 28.85 10.76 -80.50
C SER A 165 28.18 9.57 -81.18
#